data_AF-A0A958D3C4-F1
#
_entry.id   AF-A0A958D3C4-F1
#
_cell.length_a   1.000
_cell.length_b   1.000
_cell.length_c   1.000
_cell.angle_alpha   90.00
_cell.angle_beta   90.00
_cell.angle_gamma   90.00
#
_symmetry.space_group_name_H-M   'P 1'
#
loop_
_entity.id
_entity.type
_entity.pdbx_description
1 polymer ?
#
loop_
_entity_poly.entity_id
_entity_poly.type
_entity_poly.pdbx_seq_one_letter_code
_entity_poly.pdbx_strand_id
1 'polypeptide(L)'
;TVLRQIPDQLAEPHSLRRGGPGAWRPAPRLHDLADRHEIYSNIGADPLAAVVVDAFSGRTIAQTRRVLAKGETFLLDGKLLEVVWRDRYRLGVRPAAKQRSDETLRFMTAPYAVPVEVGQAMAAHLGLAPNQMALIHGAEHAVLFHFWGSLYGALLAAILQASLWPEEDDGIVSSLSEVCLRLPAGLARLPAWDEFLARQELRRLMPRVEPSLDLGRFHPLLPPDLAYLAAQVQCDLPRFEQLYRAATLVSPPAGLRSQLLELIE
;
A
#
# COMPACT_ATOMS: atom_id res chain seq x y z
N THR A 1 21.63 8.11 -12.73
CA THR A 1 20.33 7.92 -12.03
C THR A 1 20.37 6.55 -11.40
N VAL A 2 20.19 6.46 -10.07
CA VAL A 2 20.33 5.23 -9.27
C VAL A 2 19.55 4.03 -9.85
N LEU A 3 18.44 4.28 -10.54
CA LEU A 3 17.65 3.27 -11.28
C LEU A 3 18.40 2.52 -12.40
N ARG A 4 19.46 3.11 -13.00
CA ARG A 4 20.31 2.39 -13.99
C ARG A 4 21.34 1.47 -13.36
N GLN A 5 21.65 1.66 -12.07
CA GLN A 5 22.66 0.85 -11.37
C GLN A 5 22.06 -0.46 -10.83
N ILE A 6 20.75 -0.49 -10.57
CA ILE A 6 20.05 -1.68 -10.04
C ILE A 6 20.14 -2.89 -11.00
N PRO A 7 19.89 -2.75 -12.33
CA PRO A 7 20.01 -3.89 -13.23
C PRO A 7 21.44 -4.36 -13.44
N ASP A 8 22.42 -3.45 -13.38
CA ASP A 8 23.84 -3.77 -13.54
C ASP A 8 24.38 -4.47 -12.27
N GLN A 9 23.98 -4.04 -11.08
CA GLN A 9 24.28 -4.72 -9.81
C GLN A 9 23.63 -6.10 -9.67
N LEU A 10 22.47 -6.33 -10.30
CA LEU A 10 21.81 -7.65 -10.34
C LEU A 10 22.34 -8.55 -11.47
N ALA A 11 23.05 -7.99 -12.45
CA ALA A 11 23.72 -8.72 -13.53
C ALA A 11 25.10 -9.24 -13.10
N GLU A 12 25.86 -8.47 -12.31
CA GLU A 12 27.19 -8.88 -11.80
C GLU A 12 27.22 -10.24 -11.05
N PRO A 13 26.22 -10.59 -10.20
CA PRO A 13 26.20 -11.89 -9.52
C PRO A 13 25.58 -13.05 -10.34
N HIS A 14 25.17 -12.85 -11.60
CA HIS A 14 24.37 -13.80 -12.40
C HIS A 14 23.00 -14.14 -11.79
N SER A 15 22.32 -13.18 -11.14
CA SER A 15 20.99 -13.38 -10.56
C SER A 15 19.86 -13.06 -11.55
N LEU A 16 20.12 -12.19 -12.53
CA LEU A 16 19.22 -11.92 -13.65
C LEU A 16 19.95 -12.11 -14.99
N ARG A 17 19.25 -12.64 -16.00
CA ARG A 17 19.67 -12.66 -17.40
C ARG A 17 18.86 -11.64 -18.19
N ARG A 18 19.51 -10.89 -19.07
CA ARG A 18 18.80 -10.09 -20.08
C ARG A 18 18.05 -11.04 -21.02
N GLY A 19 16.74 -10.85 -21.13
CA GLY A 19 15.89 -11.42 -22.17
C GLY A 19 15.78 -10.47 -23.36
N GLY A 20 14.64 -10.50 -24.07
CA GLY A 20 14.33 -9.53 -25.12
C GLY A 20 14.36 -8.07 -24.63
N PRO A 21 14.21 -7.07 -25.52
CA PRO A 21 14.31 -5.66 -25.15
C PRO A 21 13.36 -5.32 -23.97
N GLY A 22 13.93 -4.90 -22.84
CA GLY A 22 13.18 -4.57 -21.61
C GLY A 22 12.76 -5.75 -20.74
N ALA A 23 13.03 -7.00 -21.13
CA ALA A 23 12.68 -8.19 -20.37
C ALA A 23 13.88 -8.71 -19.57
N TRP A 24 13.75 -8.78 -18.24
CA TRP A 24 14.70 -9.49 -17.38
C TRP A 24 14.15 -10.86 -17.02
N ARG A 25 14.98 -11.90 -17.13
CA ARG A 25 14.63 -13.27 -16.74
C ARG A 25 15.42 -13.67 -15.49
N PRO A 26 14.81 -14.41 -14.55
CA PRO A 26 15.55 -14.98 -13.44
C PRO A 26 16.65 -15.92 -13.97
N ALA A 27 17.85 -15.79 -13.43
CA ALA A 27 18.96 -16.66 -13.75
C ALA A 27 19.00 -17.87 -12.80
N PRO A 28 19.71 -18.97 -13.13
CA PRO A 28 19.77 -20.17 -12.29
C PRO A 28 20.16 -19.90 -10.84
N ARG A 29 21.07 -18.95 -10.58
CA ARG A 29 21.49 -18.59 -9.23
C ARG A 29 20.38 -17.97 -8.37
N LEU A 30 19.43 -17.25 -8.99
CA LEU A 30 18.25 -16.72 -8.30
C LEU A 30 17.29 -17.86 -7.94
N HIS A 31 17.24 -18.92 -8.75
CA HIS A 31 16.53 -20.15 -8.42
C HIS A 31 17.19 -20.84 -7.24
N ASP A 32 18.51 -21.03 -7.28
CA ASP A 32 19.26 -21.64 -6.19
C ASP A 32 19.20 -20.83 -4.88
N LEU A 33 19.14 -19.50 -4.95
CA LEU A 33 18.97 -18.61 -3.80
C LEU A 33 17.55 -18.69 -3.23
N ALA A 34 16.54 -18.75 -4.09
CA ALA A 34 15.16 -18.96 -3.66
C ALA A 34 15.02 -20.31 -2.94
N ASP A 35 15.61 -21.37 -3.49
CA ASP A 35 15.60 -22.71 -2.90
C ASP A 35 16.37 -22.77 -1.56
N ARG A 36 17.48 -22.03 -1.44
CA ARG A 36 18.30 -22.02 -0.20
C ARG A 36 17.75 -21.16 0.93
N HIS A 37 16.93 -20.15 0.61
CA HIS A 37 16.39 -19.20 1.58
C HIS A 37 14.87 -19.36 1.81
N GLU A 38 14.28 -20.48 1.40
CA GLU A 38 12.98 -20.93 1.90
C GLU A 38 13.08 -21.23 3.42
N ILE A 39 12.90 -20.20 4.24
CA ILE A 39 12.85 -20.34 5.69
C ILE A 39 11.44 -20.86 6.07
N TYR A 40 11.40 -22.12 6.51
CA TYR A 40 10.22 -22.78 7.09
C TYR A 40 9.60 -21.95 8.21
N SER A 41 8.48 -21.28 7.92
CA SER A 41 7.66 -20.59 8.92
C SER A 41 6.42 -21.45 9.24
N ASN A 42 6.59 -22.45 10.10
CA ASN A 42 5.49 -23.17 10.75
C ASN A 42 5.29 -22.59 12.17
N ILE A 43 4.64 -21.44 12.33
CA ILE A 43 4.11 -20.96 13.63
C ILE A 43 2.81 -20.19 13.39
N GLY A 44 1.69 -20.67 13.95
CA GLY A 44 0.40 -19.95 14.03
C GLY A 44 -0.77 -20.66 13.36
N ALA A 45 -1.66 -21.25 14.17
CA ALA A 45 -2.73 -22.18 13.78
C ALA A 45 -4.05 -21.48 13.38
N ASP A 46 -4.03 -20.77 12.26
CA ASP A 46 -5.23 -20.47 11.47
C ASP A 46 -4.95 -20.91 10.02
N PRO A 47 -5.94 -21.39 9.24
CA PRO A 47 -5.73 -21.60 7.82
C PRO A 47 -5.43 -20.24 7.17
N LEU A 48 -4.13 -19.95 7.00
CA LEU A 48 -3.63 -18.74 6.38
C LEU A 48 -4.37 -18.55 5.06
N ALA A 49 -5.02 -17.39 4.90
CA ALA A 49 -5.72 -17.07 3.67
C ALA A 49 -4.74 -17.18 2.49
N ALA A 50 -5.08 -17.99 1.49
CA ALA A 50 -4.34 -18.08 0.26
C ALA A 50 -4.41 -16.76 -0.49
N VAL A 51 -3.26 -16.24 -0.90
CA VAL A 51 -3.14 -15.00 -1.65
C VAL A 51 -3.31 -15.32 -3.13
N VAL A 52 -4.37 -14.79 -3.73
CA VAL A 52 -4.60 -14.84 -5.18
C VAL A 52 -3.71 -13.80 -5.83
N VAL A 53 -2.84 -14.20 -6.75
CA VAL A 53 -1.92 -13.31 -7.47
C VAL A 53 -2.08 -13.48 -8.97
N ASP A 54 -1.97 -12.41 -9.74
CA ASP A 54 -1.89 -12.47 -11.18
C ASP A 54 -0.64 -13.26 -11.57
N ALA A 55 -0.79 -14.32 -12.34
CA ALA A 55 0.29 -15.26 -12.61
C ALA A 55 1.45 -14.65 -13.41
N PHE A 56 1.19 -13.57 -14.16
CA PHE A 56 2.18 -12.95 -15.03
C PHE A 56 2.96 -11.86 -14.30
N SER A 57 2.25 -10.92 -13.67
CA SER A 57 2.81 -9.80 -12.92
C SER A 57 3.22 -10.17 -11.50
N GLY A 58 2.60 -11.21 -10.92
CA GLY A 58 2.72 -11.57 -9.51
C GLY A 58 2.02 -10.59 -8.57
N ARG A 59 1.26 -9.64 -9.12
CA ARG A 59 0.46 -8.68 -8.36
C ARG A 59 -0.60 -9.44 -7.57
N THR A 60 -0.66 -9.24 -6.27
CA THR A 60 -1.81 -9.72 -5.48
C THR A 60 -3.09 -9.18 -6.11
N ILE A 61 -4.14 -9.99 -6.16
CA ILE A 61 -5.47 -9.59 -6.63
C ILE A 61 -6.48 -9.73 -5.49
N ALA A 62 -6.39 -10.79 -4.70
CA ALA A 62 -7.28 -11.02 -3.56
C ALA A 62 -6.65 -11.94 -2.51
N GLN A 63 -7.32 -12.11 -1.38
CA GLN A 63 -7.08 -13.23 -0.46
C GLN A 63 -8.33 -14.10 -0.40
N THR A 64 -8.12 -15.39 -0.17
CA THR A 64 -9.20 -16.36 -0.04
C THR A 64 -8.83 -17.42 0.97
N ARG A 65 -9.76 -17.78 1.87
CA ARG A 65 -9.58 -18.93 2.77
C ARG A 65 -9.78 -20.27 2.06
N ARG A 66 -10.16 -20.24 0.77
CA ARG A 66 -10.39 -21.45 -0.02
C ARG A 66 -9.10 -21.89 -0.69
N VAL A 67 -8.85 -23.18 -0.61
CA VAL A 67 -7.79 -23.83 -1.35
C VAL A 67 -8.35 -24.22 -2.71
N LEU A 68 -7.82 -23.62 -3.77
CA LEU A 68 -8.15 -23.98 -5.15
C LEU A 68 -7.00 -24.79 -5.76
N ALA A 69 -7.33 -25.80 -6.56
CA ALA A 69 -6.38 -26.61 -7.30
C ALA A 69 -5.99 -25.96 -8.62
N LYS A 70 -4.84 -26.35 -9.16
CA LYS A 70 -4.41 -25.94 -10.49
C LYS A 70 -5.42 -26.45 -11.53
N GLY A 71 -5.86 -25.56 -12.43
CA GLY A 71 -6.86 -25.80 -13.47
C GLY A 71 -8.28 -25.42 -13.07
N GLU A 72 -8.56 -25.17 -11.79
CA GLU A 72 -9.88 -24.71 -11.36
C GLU A 72 -10.14 -23.27 -11.77
N THR A 73 -11.40 -22.96 -12.05
CA THR A 73 -11.84 -21.61 -12.39
C THR A 73 -12.76 -21.02 -11.32
N PHE A 74 -12.66 -19.70 -11.12
CA PHE A 74 -13.52 -18.99 -10.19
C PHE A 74 -13.78 -17.57 -10.68
N LEU A 75 -14.91 -17.00 -10.25
CA LEU A 75 -15.21 -15.59 -10.44
C LEU A 75 -14.62 -14.76 -9.31
N LEU A 76 -13.90 -13.72 -9.71
CA LEU A 76 -13.42 -12.65 -8.84
C LEU A 76 -13.79 -11.31 -9.49
N ASP A 77 -14.64 -10.52 -8.82
CA ASP A 77 -15.10 -9.22 -9.33
C ASP A 77 -15.67 -9.29 -10.77
N GLY A 78 -16.51 -10.31 -11.02
CA GLY A 78 -17.10 -10.57 -12.34
C GLY A 78 -16.10 -11.06 -13.41
N LYS A 79 -14.81 -11.19 -13.08
CA LYS A 79 -13.78 -11.72 -13.97
C LYS A 79 -13.57 -13.21 -13.68
N LEU A 80 -13.68 -14.02 -14.73
CA LEU A 80 -13.39 -15.45 -14.64
C LEU A 80 -11.88 -15.66 -14.67
N LEU A 81 -11.35 -16.29 -13.63
CA LEU A 81 -9.93 -16.55 -13.45
C LEU A 81 -9.68 -18.06 -13.35
N GLU A 82 -8.60 -18.53 -13.97
CA GLU A 82 -8.10 -19.91 -13.89
C GLU A 82 -6.83 -19.94 -13.03
N VAL A 83 -6.75 -20.90 -12.09
CA VAL A 83 -5.52 -21.16 -11.31
C VAL A 83 -4.50 -21.89 -12.19
N VAL A 84 -3.43 -21.21 -12.59
CA VAL A 84 -2.38 -21.78 -13.43
C VAL A 84 -1.22 -22.38 -12.65
N TRP A 85 -1.00 -21.91 -11.42
CA TRP A 85 -0.09 -22.52 -10.48
C TRP A 85 -0.57 -22.28 -9.06
N ARG A 86 -0.17 -23.17 -8.15
CA ARG A 86 -0.44 -23.05 -6.72
C ARG A 86 0.84 -23.34 -5.95
N ASP A 87 1.05 -22.52 -4.95
CA ASP A 87 1.98 -22.73 -3.85
C ASP A 87 1.16 -22.78 -2.54
N ARG A 88 1.77 -23.19 -1.43
CA ARG A 88 1.11 -23.48 -0.13
C ARG A 88 0.18 -22.37 0.34
N TYR A 89 0.50 -21.11 0.05
CA TYR A 89 -0.31 -19.93 0.41
C TYR A 89 -0.59 -18.99 -0.76
N ARG A 90 -0.31 -19.39 -2.01
CA ARG A 90 -0.47 -18.52 -3.18
C ARG A 90 -1.14 -19.24 -4.34
N LEU A 91 -2.07 -18.54 -4.98
CA LEU A 91 -2.77 -19.00 -6.17
C LEU A 91 -2.40 -18.07 -7.31
N GLY A 92 -1.58 -18.54 -8.25
CA GLY A 92 -1.29 -17.83 -9.48
C GLY A 92 -2.43 -18.00 -10.46
N VAL A 93 -3.06 -16.89 -10.85
CA VAL A 93 -4.26 -16.91 -11.69
C VAL A 93 -4.13 -16.08 -12.94
N ARG A 94 -4.87 -16.44 -13.99
CA ARG A 94 -4.98 -15.66 -15.23
C ARG A 94 -6.44 -15.54 -15.67
N PRO A 95 -6.78 -14.58 -16.53
CA PRO A 95 -8.09 -14.57 -17.19
C PRO A 95 -8.35 -15.89 -17.93
N ALA A 96 -9.51 -16.51 -17.65
CA ALA A 96 -9.95 -17.71 -18.35
C ALA A 96 -10.85 -17.34 -19.53
N ALA A 97 -10.67 -17.99 -20.68
CA ALA A 97 -11.52 -17.78 -21.84
C ALA A 97 -12.71 -18.75 -21.83
N LYS A 98 -13.93 -18.21 -21.81
CA LYS A 98 -15.19 -18.93 -22.14
C LYS A 98 -15.47 -20.22 -21.34
N GLN A 99 -15.36 -20.20 -20.01
CA GLN A 99 -15.89 -21.26 -19.15
C GLN A 99 -17.01 -20.74 -18.24
N ARG A 100 -17.92 -21.62 -17.82
CA ARG A 100 -18.83 -21.32 -16.71
C ARG A 100 -18.01 -21.38 -15.44
N SER A 101 -18.20 -20.42 -14.55
CA SER A 101 -17.49 -20.41 -13.26
C SER A 101 -17.89 -21.61 -12.42
N ASP A 102 -16.91 -22.36 -11.93
CA ASP A 102 -17.18 -23.41 -10.94
C ASP A 102 -17.64 -22.79 -9.61
N GLU A 103 -17.26 -21.53 -9.35
CA GLU A 103 -17.54 -20.87 -8.08
C GLU A 103 -17.45 -19.32 -8.15
N THR A 104 -18.10 -18.64 -7.21
CA THR A 104 -17.91 -17.19 -6.95
C THR A 104 -17.25 -17.01 -5.59
N LEU A 105 -16.02 -16.48 -5.56
CA LEU A 105 -15.36 -16.15 -4.30
C LEU A 105 -15.94 -14.83 -3.76
N ARG A 106 -16.50 -14.87 -2.55
CA ARG A 106 -16.82 -13.66 -1.77
C ARG A 106 -15.55 -13.19 -1.06
N PHE A 107 -15.26 -11.90 -1.20
CA PHE A 107 -14.07 -11.19 -0.74
C PHE A 107 -13.51 -11.67 0.61
N MET A 108 -12.19 -11.85 0.66
CA MET A 108 -11.37 -11.20 1.67
C MET A 108 -10.39 -10.30 0.90
N THR A 109 -10.64 -9.00 0.92
CA THR A 109 -9.77 -8.00 0.31
C THR A 109 -8.35 -8.25 0.82
N ALA A 110 -7.40 -8.46 -0.10
CA ALA A 110 -6.01 -8.22 0.26
C ALA A 110 -5.92 -6.79 0.80
N PRO A 111 -5.10 -6.50 1.83
CA PRO A 111 -4.98 -5.17 2.41
C PRO A 111 -4.28 -4.26 1.41
N TYR A 112 -4.98 -3.80 0.38
CA TYR A 112 -4.45 -2.74 -0.46
C TYR A 112 -4.54 -1.45 0.32
N ALA A 113 -3.40 -0.83 0.52
CA ALA A 113 -3.36 0.59 0.83
C ALA A 113 -4.21 1.32 -0.22
N VAL A 114 -5.15 2.14 0.23
CA VAL A 114 -5.92 3.02 -0.65
C VAL A 114 -4.93 3.94 -1.36
N PRO A 115 -4.87 3.94 -2.70
CA PRO A 115 -3.98 4.84 -3.44
C PRO A 115 -4.40 6.29 -3.28
N VAL A 116 -3.44 7.21 -3.44
CA VAL A 116 -3.69 8.65 -3.33
C VAL A 116 -4.75 9.12 -4.35
N GLU A 117 -4.76 8.52 -5.55
CA GLU A 117 -5.72 8.85 -6.62
C GLU A 117 -7.16 8.51 -6.23
N VAL A 118 -7.35 7.39 -5.52
CA VAL A 118 -8.68 6.98 -5.03
C VAL A 118 -9.15 7.95 -3.96
N GLY A 119 -8.26 8.32 -3.02
CA GLY A 119 -8.57 9.34 -2.01
C GLY A 119 -8.94 10.68 -2.66
N GLN A 120 -8.16 11.15 -3.63
CA GLN A 120 -8.44 12.41 -4.34
C GLN A 120 -9.76 12.37 -5.13
N ALA A 121 -10.11 11.23 -5.72
CA ALA A 121 -11.39 11.04 -6.38
C ALA A 121 -12.56 11.12 -5.38
N MET A 122 -12.41 10.55 -4.18
CA MET A 122 -13.40 10.69 -3.10
C MET A 122 -13.55 12.15 -2.66
N ALA A 123 -12.46 12.88 -2.46
CA ALA A 123 -12.50 14.30 -2.11
C ALA A 123 -13.26 15.13 -3.17
N ALA A 124 -12.97 14.88 -4.45
CA ALA A 124 -13.65 15.56 -5.55
C ALA A 124 -15.15 15.21 -5.61
N HIS A 125 -15.52 13.96 -5.35
CA HIS A 125 -16.93 13.54 -5.27
C HIS A 125 -17.69 14.27 -4.17
N LEU A 126 -17.03 14.56 -3.04
CA LEU A 126 -17.56 15.33 -1.92
C LEU A 126 -17.51 16.85 -2.14
N GLY A 127 -17.03 17.31 -3.30
CA GLY A 127 -16.97 18.72 -3.66
C GLY A 127 -15.82 19.51 -3.02
N LEU A 128 -14.79 18.84 -2.48
CA LEU A 128 -13.57 19.51 -2.04
C LEU A 128 -12.70 19.90 -3.24
N ALA A 129 -12.10 21.09 -3.19
CA ALA A 129 -11.15 21.51 -4.20
C ALA A 129 -9.84 20.70 -4.09
N PRO A 130 -9.02 20.64 -5.15
CA PRO A 130 -7.70 20.01 -5.08
C PRO A 130 -6.88 20.56 -3.91
N ASN A 131 -6.21 19.66 -3.17
CA ASN A 131 -5.39 19.98 -2.00
C ASN A 131 -6.14 20.56 -0.79
N GLN A 132 -7.47 20.60 -0.78
CA GLN A 132 -8.20 20.91 0.45
C GLN A 132 -8.29 19.69 1.37
N MET A 133 -8.08 19.93 2.65
CA MET A 133 -8.39 18.98 3.72
C MET A 133 -9.51 19.54 4.58
N ALA A 134 -10.52 18.73 4.86
CA ALA A 134 -11.59 19.15 5.74
C ALA A 134 -11.19 18.87 7.20
N LEU A 135 -11.26 19.90 8.05
CA LEU A 135 -11.00 19.79 9.47
C LEU A 135 -12.30 20.03 10.24
N ILE A 136 -12.71 19.02 11.00
CA ILE A 136 -13.87 19.10 11.88
C ILE A 136 -13.37 19.18 13.33
N HIS A 137 -13.69 20.29 13.99
CA HIS A 137 -13.39 20.47 15.41
C HIS A 137 -14.48 19.84 16.27
N GLY A 138 -14.07 18.99 17.21
CA GLY A 138 -14.86 18.50 18.34
C GLY A 138 -14.43 19.18 19.65
N ALA A 139 -15.05 18.78 20.76
CA ALA A 139 -14.76 19.33 22.08
C ALA A 139 -13.38 18.89 22.62
N GLU A 140 -13.01 17.63 22.37
CA GLU A 140 -11.79 17.02 22.93
C GLU A 140 -10.77 16.61 21.85
N HIS A 141 -11.19 16.52 20.60
CA HIS A 141 -10.35 16.10 19.49
C HIS A 141 -10.79 16.78 18.21
N ALA A 142 -9.93 16.74 17.19
CA ALA A 142 -10.30 17.14 15.84
C ALA A 142 -10.19 15.96 14.88
N VAL A 143 -10.94 16.03 13.78
CA VAL A 143 -10.94 15.02 12.73
C VAL A 143 -10.51 15.67 11.43
N LEU A 144 -9.39 15.20 10.88
CA LEU A 144 -8.77 15.70 9.65
C LEU A 144 -8.98 14.71 8.50
N PHE A 145 -9.79 15.10 7.53
CA PHE A 145 -9.99 14.35 6.30
C PHE A 145 -8.97 14.79 5.24
N HIS A 146 -7.96 13.96 5.02
CA HIS A 146 -6.81 14.27 4.16
C HIS A 146 -6.94 13.71 2.75
N PHE A 147 -7.69 12.61 2.54
CA PHE A 147 -7.93 12.02 1.23
C PHE A 147 -6.67 11.69 0.41
N TRP A 148 -5.57 11.34 1.08
CA TRP A 148 -4.30 11.00 0.42
C TRP A 148 -4.01 9.50 0.38
N GLY A 149 -4.97 8.68 0.79
CA GLY A 149 -4.77 7.24 0.85
C GLY A 149 -3.89 6.80 2.01
N SER A 150 -3.70 5.49 2.15
CA SER A 150 -3.16 4.92 3.40
C SER A 150 -1.71 5.29 3.67
N LEU A 151 -0.85 5.28 2.64
CA LEU A 151 0.57 5.58 2.81
C LEU A 151 0.81 7.03 3.23
N TYR A 152 0.24 7.98 2.48
CA TYR A 152 0.42 9.41 2.76
C TYR A 152 -0.36 9.85 3.99
N GLY A 153 -1.49 9.20 4.30
CA GLY A 153 -2.18 9.38 5.58
C GLY A 153 -1.31 8.97 6.76
N ALA A 154 -0.68 7.80 6.69
CA ALA A 154 0.24 7.33 7.74
C ALA A 154 1.46 8.25 7.90
N LEU A 155 2.06 8.70 6.78
CA LEU A 155 3.18 9.63 6.83
C LEU A 155 2.77 11.00 7.37
N LEU A 156 1.61 11.53 6.96
CA LEU A 156 1.05 12.76 7.51
C LEU A 156 0.82 12.64 9.02
N ALA A 157 0.25 11.53 9.48
CA ALA A 157 0.02 11.28 10.90
C ALA A 157 1.34 11.30 11.70
N ALA A 158 2.37 10.61 11.21
CA ALA A 158 3.68 10.56 11.87
C ALA A 158 4.35 11.95 11.92
N ILE A 159 4.29 12.72 10.83
CA ILE A 159 4.81 14.09 10.79
C ILE A 159 4.05 14.99 11.77
N LEU A 160 2.71 14.92 11.80
CA LEU A 160 1.90 15.72 12.71
C LEU A 160 2.18 15.37 14.18
N GLN A 161 2.27 14.07 14.51
CA GLN A 161 2.65 13.63 15.85
C GLN A 161 3.99 14.23 16.25
N ALA A 162 5.04 14.00 15.46
CA ALA A 162 6.39 14.44 15.79
C ALA A 162 6.54 15.99 15.81
N SER A 163 5.73 16.72 15.03
CA SER A 163 5.85 18.18 14.93
C SER A 163 5.05 18.94 15.99
N LEU A 164 3.90 18.40 16.43
CA LEU A 164 2.93 19.14 17.23
C LEU A 164 2.70 18.54 18.62
N TRP A 165 2.92 17.23 18.78
CA TRP A 165 2.68 16.49 20.01
C TRP A 165 3.83 15.48 20.25
N PRO A 166 5.07 15.96 20.45
CA PRO A 166 6.23 15.08 20.53
C PRO A 166 6.27 14.24 21.82
N GLU A 167 5.60 14.69 22.89
CA GLU A 167 5.55 14.01 24.18
C GLU A 167 4.39 13.01 24.25
N GLU A 168 4.54 11.92 24.99
CA GLU A 168 3.50 10.87 25.10
C GLU A 168 2.20 11.36 25.77
N ASP A 169 2.29 12.37 26.64
CA ASP A 169 1.15 12.95 27.37
C ASP A 169 0.33 13.94 26.53
N ASP A 170 0.84 14.37 25.38
CA ASP A 170 0.21 15.38 24.51
C ASP A 170 -0.93 14.81 23.62
N GLY A 171 -1.18 13.50 23.73
CA GLY A 171 -2.17 12.77 22.96
C GLY A 171 -1.63 12.20 21.65
N ILE A 172 -2.40 11.29 21.05
CA ILE A 172 -1.97 10.49 19.90
C ILE A 172 -2.76 10.86 18.64
N VAL A 173 -2.03 11.19 17.57
CA VAL A 173 -2.55 11.23 16.20
C VAL A 173 -2.78 9.81 15.73
N SER A 174 -4.03 9.44 15.48
CA SER A 174 -4.40 8.08 15.11
C SER A 174 -5.23 8.06 13.83
N SER A 175 -4.97 7.09 12.95
CA SER A 175 -5.82 6.86 11.78
C SER A 175 -7.20 6.34 12.20
N LEU A 176 -8.27 6.97 11.71
CA LEU A 176 -9.64 6.46 11.81
C LEU A 176 -10.02 5.63 10.58
N SER A 177 -9.51 6.03 9.41
CA SER A 177 -9.64 5.33 8.14
C SER A 177 -8.49 5.73 7.21
N GLU A 178 -8.42 5.16 6.02
CA GLU A 178 -7.38 5.43 5.03
C GLU A 178 -7.39 6.86 4.49
N VAL A 179 -8.44 7.64 4.79
CA VAL A 179 -8.61 9.03 4.35
C VAL A 179 -8.77 10.02 5.50
N CYS A 180 -8.69 9.55 6.76
CA CYS A 180 -9.06 10.34 7.93
C CYS A 180 -8.15 10.08 9.15
N LEU A 181 -7.71 11.16 9.79
CA LEU A 181 -6.95 11.15 11.03
C LEU A 181 -7.76 11.77 12.17
N ARG A 182 -7.65 11.19 13.37
CA ARG A 182 -8.02 11.84 14.62
C ARG A 182 -6.79 12.55 15.19
N LEU A 183 -6.96 13.83 15.52
CA LEU A 183 -5.94 14.70 16.12
C LEU A 183 -6.30 14.97 17.59
N PRO A 184 -5.31 15.04 18.50
CA PRO A 184 -5.54 15.37 19.92
C PRO A 184 -6.16 16.76 20.14
N ALA A 185 -5.90 17.70 19.23
CA ALA A 185 -6.44 19.05 19.30
C ALA A 185 -6.72 19.61 17.89
N GLY A 186 -7.37 20.77 17.85
CA GLY A 186 -7.57 21.52 16.61
C GLY A 186 -6.26 21.95 15.95
N LEU A 187 -6.31 22.15 14.64
CA LEU A 187 -5.16 22.53 13.83
C LEU A 187 -5.48 23.79 12.99
N ALA A 188 -4.74 24.88 13.19
CA ALA A 188 -4.95 26.10 12.42
C ALA A 188 -4.38 26.00 10.99
N ARG A 189 -3.22 25.34 10.86
CA ARG A 189 -2.51 25.08 9.60
C ARG A 189 -1.59 23.89 9.78
N LEU A 190 -1.22 23.23 8.69
CA LEU A 190 -0.15 22.23 8.74
C LEU A 190 1.17 22.87 9.21
N PRO A 191 2.03 22.12 9.94
CA PRO A 191 3.38 22.59 10.23
C PRO A 191 4.16 22.85 8.94
N ALA A 192 5.25 23.62 9.05
CA ALA A 192 6.12 23.83 7.89
C ALA A 192 6.72 22.50 7.44
N TRP A 193 6.90 22.32 6.13
CA TRP A 193 7.55 21.13 5.60
C TRP A 193 8.98 21.03 6.12
N ASP A 194 9.29 19.90 6.76
CA ASP A 194 10.63 19.50 7.17
C ASP A 194 11.02 18.22 6.44
N GLU A 195 11.96 18.33 5.50
CA GLU A 195 12.43 17.20 4.71
C GLU A 195 13.15 16.15 5.56
N PHE A 196 13.89 16.58 6.59
CA PHE A 196 14.61 15.67 7.47
C PHE A 196 13.62 14.84 8.28
N LEU A 197 12.62 15.49 8.88
CA LEU A 197 11.56 14.82 9.63
C LEU A 197 10.76 13.86 8.74
N ALA A 198 10.35 14.30 7.54
CA ALA A 198 9.60 13.44 6.63
C ALA A 198 10.37 12.17 6.24
N ARG A 199 11.68 12.29 5.97
CA ARG A 199 12.55 11.13 5.69
C ARG A 199 12.74 10.23 6.91
N GLN A 200 12.87 10.81 8.10
CA GLN A 200 12.99 10.08 9.36
C GLN A 200 11.73 9.27 9.65
N GLU A 201 10.55 9.89 9.52
CA GLU A 201 9.27 9.22 9.77
C GLU A 201 8.95 8.18 8.71
N LEU A 202 9.26 8.43 7.43
CA LEU A 202 9.11 7.40 6.39
C LEU A 202 9.97 6.16 6.70
N ARG A 203 11.21 6.35 7.17
CA ARG A 203 12.08 5.25 7.57
C ARG A 203 11.49 4.45 8.74
N ARG A 204 10.93 5.13 9.74
CA ARG A 204 10.25 4.49 10.89
C ARG A 204 9.00 3.72 10.47
N LEU A 205 8.25 4.25 9.52
CA LEU A 205 7.04 3.62 9.01
C LEU A 205 7.30 2.44 8.07
N MET A 206 8.47 2.39 7.43
CA MET A 206 8.78 1.43 6.36
C MET A 206 8.40 -0.03 6.70
N PRO A 207 8.78 -0.60 7.87
CA PRO A 207 8.45 -1.99 8.19
C PRO A 207 6.94 -2.29 8.21
N ARG A 208 6.12 -1.26 8.46
CA ARG A 208 4.65 -1.36 8.49
C ARG A 208 4.03 -1.13 7.12
N VAL A 209 4.58 -0.24 6.31
CA VAL A 209 3.99 0.15 5.01
C VAL A 209 4.46 -0.74 3.87
N GLU A 210 5.69 -1.26 3.92
CA GLU A 210 6.29 -2.09 2.86
C GLU A 210 5.40 -3.27 2.43
N PRO A 211 4.74 -4.03 3.33
CA PRO A 211 3.87 -5.14 2.94
C PRO A 211 2.62 -4.71 2.15
N SER A 212 2.23 -3.43 2.24
CA SER A 212 1.07 -2.87 1.55
C SER A 212 1.38 -2.26 0.19
N LEU A 213 2.68 -2.14 -0.16
CA LEU A 213 3.13 -1.58 -1.43
C LEU A 213 3.16 -2.66 -2.52
N ASP A 214 2.84 -2.27 -3.75
CA ASP A 214 3.00 -3.14 -4.93
C ASP A 214 4.46 -3.14 -5.41
N LEU A 215 5.32 -3.84 -4.67
CA LEU A 215 6.76 -3.92 -4.93
C LEU A 215 7.15 -4.98 -5.98
N GLY A 216 6.17 -5.73 -6.47
CA GLY A 216 6.35 -6.80 -7.43
C GLY A 216 6.93 -8.10 -6.83
N ARG A 217 6.79 -9.20 -7.58
CA ARG A 217 7.07 -10.56 -7.08
C ARG A 217 8.52 -10.85 -6.69
N PHE A 218 9.47 -10.07 -7.19
CA PHE A 218 10.91 -10.28 -6.96
C PHE A 218 11.44 -9.45 -5.79
N HIS A 219 10.61 -8.58 -5.20
CA HIS A 219 11.00 -7.74 -4.08
C HIS A 219 11.57 -8.52 -2.89
N PRO A 220 10.97 -9.65 -2.45
CA PRO A 220 11.53 -10.43 -1.34
C PRO A 220 12.89 -11.08 -1.65
N LEU A 221 13.32 -11.11 -2.92
CA LEU A 221 14.60 -11.66 -3.35
C LEU A 221 15.70 -10.59 -3.41
N LEU A 222 15.35 -9.31 -3.19
CA LEU A 222 16.33 -8.24 -3.18
C LEU A 222 17.15 -8.27 -1.88
N PRO A 223 18.45 -7.93 -1.94
CA PRO A 223 19.21 -7.60 -0.74
C PRO A 223 18.48 -6.55 0.10
N PRO A 224 18.53 -6.61 1.45
CA PRO A 224 17.74 -5.73 2.32
C PRO A 224 17.87 -4.23 2.00
N ASP A 225 19.09 -3.77 1.70
CA ASP A 225 19.33 -2.36 1.35
C ASP A 225 18.65 -1.97 0.03
N LEU A 226 18.66 -2.87 -0.96
CA LEU A 226 18.00 -2.64 -2.25
C LEU A 226 16.47 -2.76 -2.14
N ALA A 227 15.97 -3.68 -1.32
CA ALA A 227 14.55 -3.79 -1.00
C ALA A 227 14.05 -2.49 -0.37
N TYR A 228 14.75 -1.99 0.66
CA TYR A 228 14.41 -0.73 1.31
C TYR A 228 14.41 0.45 0.32
N LEU A 229 15.43 0.56 -0.54
CA LEU A 229 15.50 1.61 -1.55
C LEU A 229 14.35 1.51 -2.57
N ALA A 230 14.00 0.30 -3.02
CA ALA A 230 12.89 0.08 -3.94
C ALA A 230 11.55 0.47 -3.32
N ALA A 231 11.32 0.09 -2.06
CA ALA A 231 10.14 0.48 -1.30
C ALA A 231 10.07 2.01 -1.11
N GLN A 232 11.20 2.63 -0.76
CA GLN A 232 11.28 4.09 -0.60
C GLN A 232 10.98 4.85 -1.89
N VAL A 233 11.42 4.35 -3.05
CA VAL A 233 11.09 4.96 -4.35
C VAL A 233 9.58 4.92 -4.63
N GLN A 234 8.93 3.80 -4.30
CA GLN A 234 7.46 3.66 -4.46
C GLN A 234 6.68 4.57 -3.52
N CYS A 235 7.28 5.03 -2.43
CA CYS A 235 6.66 6.04 -1.58
C CYS A 235 6.61 7.44 -2.19
N ASP A 236 7.37 7.73 -3.25
CA ASP A 236 7.36 9.01 -3.97
C ASP A 236 7.28 10.25 -3.04
N LEU A 237 8.30 10.41 -2.19
CA LEU A 237 8.37 11.53 -1.25
C LEU A 237 8.28 12.91 -1.94
N PRO A 238 8.87 13.14 -3.14
CA PRO A 238 8.69 14.40 -3.85
C PRO A 238 7.23 14.72 -4.16
N ARG A 239 6.43 13.72 -4.56
CA ARG A 239 4.99 13.92 -4.77
C ARG A 239 4.26 14.23 -3.46
N PHE A 240 4.61 13.54 -2.38
CA PHE A 240 4.06 13.84 -1.06
C PHE A 240 4.36 15.28 -0.62
N GLU A 241 5.60 15.74 -0.80
CA GLU A 241 6.00 17.12 -0.48
C GLU A 241 5.15 18.15 -1.25
N GLN A 242 4.93 17.93 -2.55
CA GLN A 242 4.10 18.81 -3.37
C GLN A 242 2.66 18.90 -2.84
N LEU A 243 2.06 17.76 -2.52
CA LEU A 243 0.72 17.70 -1.93
C LEU A 243 0.68 18.38 -0.56
N TYR A 244 1.68 18.13 0.28
CA TYR A 244 1.81 18.69 1.61
C TYR A 244 1.88 20.21 1.59
N ARG A 245 2.75 20.77 0.74
CA ARG A 245 2.92 22.22 0.62
C ARG A 245 1.72 22.92 0.00
N ALA A 246 1.00 22.25 -0.90
CA ALA A 246 -0.19 22.78 -1.54
C ALA A 246 -1.45 22.66 -0.66
N ALA A 247 -1.38 21.90 0.44
CA ALA A 247 -2.53 21.58 1.25
C ALA A 247 -3.08 22.79 2.00
N THR A 248 -4.41 22.92 2.02
CA THR A 248 -5.11 23.96 2.77
C THR A 248 -6.16 23.33 3.66
N LEU A 249 -6.25 23.80 4.91
CA LEU A 249 -7.28 23.34 5.84
C LEU A 249 -8.54 24.18 5.67
N VAL A 250 -9.69 23.51 5.56
CA VAL A 250 -11.00 24.16 5.47
C VAL A 250 -11.94 23.62 6.54
N SER A 251 -12.78 24.49 7.09
CA SER A 251 -13.92 24.07 7.89
C SER A 251 -15.08 23.75 6.95
N PRO A 252 -15.55 22.49 6.89
CA PRO A 252 -16.59 22.12 5.95
C PRO A 252 -17.95 22.75 6.31
N PRO A 253 -18.78 23.14 5.33
CA PRO A 253 -20.16 23.57 5.59
C PRO A 253 -20.98 22.41 6.18
N ALA A 254 -22.10 22.72 6.85
CA ALA A 254 -22.89 21.74 7.60
C ALA A 254 -23.28 20.48 6.79
N GLY A 255 -23.69 20.64 5.52
CA GLY A 255 -24.05 19.51 4.66
C GLY A 255 -22.87 18.57 4.37
N LEU A 256 -21.69 19.13 4.06
CA LEU A 256 -20.47 18.35 3.84
C LEU A 256 -19.97 17.73 5.16
N ARG A 257 -20.10 18.43 6.28
CA ARG A 257 -19.74 17.91 7.60
C ARG A 257 -20.47 16.59 7.90
N SER A 258 -21.78 16.52 7.64
CA SER A 258 -22.55 15.29 7.85
C SER A 258 -22.04 14.13 6.98
N GLN A 259 -21.85 14.38 5.67
CA GLN A 259 -21.33 13.37 4.74
C GLN A 259 -19.94 12.85 5.14
N LEU A 260 -19.07 13.73 5.64
CA LEU A 260 -17.74 13.34 6.12
C LEU A 260 -17.82 12.46 7.38
N LEU A 261 -18.73 12.77 8.30
CA LEU A 261 -18.93 11.96 9.50
C LEU A 261 -19.52 10.57 9.18
N GLU A 262 -20.32 10.45 8.13
CA GLU A 262 -20.79 9.13 7.65
C GLU A 262 -19.66 8.24 7.11
N LEU A 263 -18.49 8.78 6.77
CA LEU A 263 -17.34 7.99 6.30
C LEU A 263 -16.54 7.33 7.44
N ILE A 264 -16.80 7.71 8.69
CA ILE A 264 -16.10 7.18 9.87
C ILE A 264 -17.00 6.27 10.73
N GLU A 265 -18.29 6.15 10.39
CA GLU A 265 -19.27 5.25 11.02
C GLU A 265 -19.31 3.87 10.33
#